data_AF-A0A7S2MWJ8-F1
#
_entry.id   AF-A0A7S2MWJ8-F1
#
_cell.length_a   1.000
_cell.length_b   1.000
_cell.length_c   1.000
_cell.angle_alpha   90.00
_cell.angle_beta   90.00
_cell.angle_gamma   90.00
#
_symmetry.space_group_name_H-M   'P 1'
#
loop_
_entity.id
_entity.type
_entity.pdbx_description
1 polymer ?
#
loop_
_entity_poly.entity_id
_entity_poly.type
_entity_poly.pdbx_seq_one_letter_code
_entity_poly.pdbx_strand_id
1 'polypeptide(L)'
;FLPFVIFTAVTAVETFSMRYQNASLSQLIVIVLLCVVLLFGYLAFAAYRRKTEGVSEPAWYLLLFATSLLAWIVAYFVGQSNYEQNMKPYFEVQELNVYASVDPSRYRGNQLMDAGRITFSPGSHLDLTRSMGFRNLDVYCVAPVVGGAPNASNVSTFDFWAVGLNCCSG
;
A
#
# COMPACT_ATOMS: atom_id res chain seq x y z
N PHE A 1 5.18 6.81 -29.49
CA PHE A 1 5.05 7.61 -28.26
C PHE A 1 3.72 7.43 -27.53
N LEU A 2 2.57 7.38 -28.23
CA LEU A 2 1.25 7.24 -27.58
C LEU A 2 1.13 6.05 -26.59
N PRO A 3 1.59 4.82 -26.91
CA PRO A 3 1.50 3.69 -25.95
C PRO A 3 2.28 3.94 -24.66
N PHE A 4 3.43 4.63 -24.75
CA PHE A 4 4.24 4.96 -23.58
C PHE A 4 3.55 5.99 -22.68
N VAL A 5 2.89 6.99 -23.27
CA VAL A 5 2.10 7.99 -22.52
C VAL A 5 0.92 7.32 -21.80
N ILE A 6 0.21 6.43 -22.49
CA ILE A 6 -0.89 5.67 -21.88
C ILE A 6 -0.38 4.80 -20.73
N PHE A 7 0.73 4.08 -20.96
CA PHE A 7 1.35 3.24 -19.92
C PHE A 7 1.69 4.06 -18.67
N THR A 8 2.47 5.13 -18.84
CA THR A 8 2.92 5.97 -17.72
C THR A 8 1.76 6.63 -17.00
N ALA A 9 0.76 7.15 -17.73
CA ALA A 9 -0.43 7.76 -17.13
C ALA A 9 -1.26 6.76 -16.31
N VAL A 10 -1.57 5.58 -16.87
CA VAL A 10 -2.37 4.56 -16.17
C VAL A 10 -1.62 4.05 -14.94
N THR A 11 -0.33 3.74 -15.06
CA THR A 11 0.47 3.27 -13.92
C THR A 11 0.59 4.33 -12.85
N ALA A 12 0.76 5.62 -13.21
CA ALA A 12 0.83 6.70 -12.24
C ALA A 12 -0.49 6.88 -11.48
N VAL A 13 -1.62 6.88 -12.18
CA VAL A 13 -2.95 7.04 -11.57
C VAL A 13 -3.26 5.89 -10.61
N GLU A 14 -2.96 4.65 -10.99
CA GLU A 14 -3.20 3.47 -10.13
C GLU A 14 -2.18 3.30 -8.99
N THR A 15 -0.98 3.87 -9.11
CA THR A 15 0.09 3.72 -8.10
C THR A 15 0.05 4.80 -7.02
N PHE A 16 -0.18 6.06 -7.39
CA PHE A 16 0.08 7.20 -6.51
C PHE A 16 -1.11 7.53 -5.59
N SER A 17 -0.96 8.61 -4.82
CA SER A 17 -1.89 9.08 -3.79
C SER A 17 -3.33 9.27 -4.28
N MET A 18 -3.56 9.46 -5.58
CA MET A 18 -4.90 9.59 -6.14
C MET A 18 -5.73 8.32 -5.92
N ARG A 19 -5.13 7.14 -6.10
CA ARG A 19 -5.76 5.85 -5.82
C ARG A 19 -6.09 5.68 -4.34
N TYR A 20 -5.21 6.17 -3.47
CA TYR A 20 -5.35 6.08 -2.01
C TYR A 20 -6.46 6.99 -1.47
N GLN A 21 -6.49 8.25 -1.88
CA GLN A 21 -7.50 9.21 -1.41
C GLN A 21 -8.89 8.94 -2.00
N ASN A 22 -8.96 8.62 -3.29
CA ASN A 22 -10.22 8.50 -4.01
C ASN A 22 -10.16 7.37 -5.04
N ALA A 23 -10.38 6.14 -4.57
CA ALA A 23 -10.39 4.94 -5.40
C ALA A 23 -11.32 5.06 -6.62
N SER A 24 -12.48 5.71 -6.47
CA SER A 24 -13.46 5.91 -7.55
C SER A 24 -12.98 6.87 -8.65
N LEU A 25 -12.27 7.94 -8.30
CA LEU A 25 -11.74 8.89 -9.28
C LEU A 25 -10.61 8.25 -10.10
N SER A 26 -9.72 7.49 -9.45
CA SER A 26 -8.68 6.71 -10.13
C SER A 26 -9.28 5.77 -11.18
N GLN A 27 -10.28 4.98 -10.77
CA GLN A 27 -10.96 4.04 -11.66
C GLN A 27 -11.65 4.73 -12.83
N LEU A 28 -12.31 5.86 -12.59
CA LEU A 28 -12.95 6.65 -13.65
C LEU A 28 -11.93 7.12 -14.68
N ILE A 29 -10.77 7.62 -14.26
CA ILE A 29 -9.69 8.07 -15.16
C ILE A 29 -9.14 6.90 -15.99
N VAL A 30 -8.92 5.75 -15.36
CA VAL A 30 -8.44 4.53 -16.05
C VAL A 30 -9.43 4.05 -17.10
N ILE A 31 -10.73 4.09 -16.80
CA ILE A 31 -11.81 3.74 -17.75
C ILE A 31 -11.86 4.75 -18.90
N VAL A 32 -11.74 6.05 -18.62
CA VAL A 32 -11.70 7.09 -19.67
C VAL A 32 -10.51 6.87 -20.60
N LEU A 33 -9.33 6.55 -20.07
CA LEU A 33 -8.15 6.22 -20.88
C LEU A 33 -8.38 4.95 -21.72
N LEU A 34 -9.08 3.95 -21.20
CA LEU A 34 -9.48 2.77 -21.98
C LEU A 34 -10.41 3.15 -23.13
N CYS A 35 -11.41 4.00 -22.90
CA CYS A 35 -12.30 4.49 -23.95
C CYS A 35 -11.56 5.21 -25.06
N VAL A 36 -10.51 5.97 -24.74
CA VAL A 36 -9.64 6.61 -25.74
C VAL A 36 -8.90 5.56 -26.59
N VAL A 37 -8.37 4.50 -25.97
CA VAL A 37 -7.74 3.39 -26.71
C VAL A 37 -8.75 2.69 -27.62
N LEU A 38 -9.96 2.43 -27.14
CA LEU A 38 -11.03 1.81 -27.94
C LEU A 38 -11.48 2.70 -29.09
N LEU A 39 -11.49 4.03 -28.93
CA LEU A 39 -11.80 4.97 -29.99
C LEU A 39 -10.77 4.89 -31.12
N PHE A 40 -9.48 4.76 -30.80
CA PHE A 40 -8.45 4.48 -31.82
C PHE A 40 -8.67 3.13 -32.51
N GLY A 41 -9.12 2.11 -31.78
CA GLY A 41 -9.52 0.82 -32.35
C GLY A 41 -10.71 0.93 -33.32
N TYR A 42 -11.72 1.74 -32.97
CA TYR A 42 -12.85 2.02 -33.84
C TYR A 42 -12.43 2.75 -35.11
N LEU A 43 -11.59 3.79 -35.01
CA LEU A 43 -11.05 4.50 -36.16
C LEU A 43 -10.23 3.58 -37.07
N ALA A 44 -9.42 2.69 -36.47
CA ALA A 44 -8.66 1.67 -37.20
C ALA A 44 -9.59 0.70 -37.95
N PHE A 45 -10.68 0.24 -37.32
CA PHE A 45 -11.67 -0.63 -37.94
C PHE A 45 -12.47 0.07 -39.05
N ALA A 46 -12.87 1.32 -38.84
CA ALA A 46 -13.55 2.14 -39.84
C ALA A 46 -12.66 2.38 -41.07
N ALA A 47 -11.37 2.66 -40.85
CA ALA A 47 -10.38 2.78 -41.92
C ALA A 47 -10.16 1.44 -42.66
N TYR A 48 -10.15 0.32 -41.94
CA TYR A 48 -10.06 -1.01 -42.54
C TYR A 48 -11.28 -1.36 -43.40
N ARG A 49 -12.49 -0.97 -43.00
CA ARG A 49 -13.72 -1.17 -43.81
C ARG A 49 -13.78 -0.31 -45.07
N ARG A 50 -13.18 0.89 -45.05
CA ARG A 50 -13.08 1.78 -46.23
C ARG A 50 -12.01 1.36 -47.24
N LYS A 51 -11.20 0.35 -46.89
CA LYS A 51 -10.12 -0.19 -47.73
C LYS A 51 -10.59 -0.85 -49.03
N THR A 52 -11.90 -1.03 -49.22
CA THR A 52 -12.49 -1.52 -50.48
C THR A 52 -12.21 -0.59 -51.68
N GLU A 53 -11.69 0.62 -51.48
CA GLU A 53 -11.45 1.63 -52.53
C GLU A 53 -9.97 1.90 -52.91
N GLY A 54 -9.02 1.02 -52.55
CA GLY A 54 -7.72 1.00 -53.24
C GLY A 54 -6.58 1.87 -52.67
N VAL A 55 -6.64 2.29 -51.40
CA VAL A 55 -5.52 2.98 -50.72
C VAL A 55 -4.84 2.06 -49.68
N SER A 56 -3.52 1.85 -49.84
CA SER A 56 -2.59 1.18 -48.90
C SER A 56 -2.34 2.06 -47.64
N GLU A 57 -2.06 1.67 -46.40
CA GLU A 57 -1.84 0.41 -45.66
C GLU A 57 -2.44 0.56 -44.23
N PRO A 58 -3.44 -0.23 -43.79
CA PRO A 58 -4.04 -0.13 -42.45
C PRO A 58 -3.17 -0.71 -41.31
N ALA A 59 -1.97 -1.23 -41.63
CA ALA A 59 -1.11 -1.91 -40.67
C ALA A 59 -0.66 -0.99 -39.53
N TRP A 60 -0.39 0.29 -39.82
CA TRP A 60 0.02 1.27 -38.80
C TRP A 60 -1.03 1.51 -37.73
N TYR A 61 -2.30 1.68 -38.12
CA TYR A 61 -3.40 1.92 -37.17
C TYR A 61 -3.67 0.68 -36.29
N LEU A 62 -3.60 -0.51 -36.88
CA LEU A 62 -3.71 -1.77 -36.14
C LEU A 62 -2.55 -1.97 -35.16
N LEU A 63 -1.31 -1.69 -35.56
CA LEU A 63 -0.15 -1.75 -34.68
C LEU A 63 -0.25 -0.74 -33.53
N LEU A 64 -0.70 0.48 -33.81
CA LEU A 64 -0.88 1.51 -32.80
C LEU A 64 -1.97 1.12 -31.78
N PHE A 65 -3.12 0.60 -32.25
CA PHE A 65 -4.16 0.08 -31.36
C PHE A 65 -3.66 -1.10 -30.52
N ALA A 66 -3.05 -2.12 -31.14
CA ALA A 66 -2.58 -3.30 -30.43
C ALA A 66 -1.52 -2.97 -29.36
N THR A 67 -0.55 -2.12 -29.71
CA THR A 67 0.50 -1.69 -28.76
C THR A 67 -0.05 -0.81 -27.64
N SER A 68 -1.02 0.06 -27.91
CA SER A 68 -1.68 0.89 -26.89
C SER A 68 -2.58 0.08 -25.95
N LEU A 69 -3.30 -0.91 -26.47
CA LEU A 69 -4.12 -1.83 -25.67
C LEU A 69 -3.24 -2.70 -24.77
N LEU A 70 -2.17 -3.27 -25.32
CA LEU A 70 -1.20 -4.04 -24.53
C LEU A 70 -0.58 -3.17 -23.44
N ALA A 71 -0.16 -1.94 -23.77
CA ALA A 71 0.38 -0.99 -22.81
C ALA A 71 -0.61 -0.67 -21.68
N TRP A 72 -1.89 -0.45 -21.99
CA TRP A 72 -2.92 -0.21 -20.99
C TRP A 72 -3.11 -1.41 -20.05
N ILE A 73 -3.20 -2.63 -20.60
CA ILE A 73 -3.38 -3.86 -19.82
C ILE A 73 -2.20 -4.06 -18.86
N VAL A 74 -0.97 -3.99 -19.38
CA VAL A 74 0.24 -4.17 -18.56
C VAL A 74 0.32 -3.08 -17.49
N ALA A 75 0.03 -1.82 -17.85
CA ALA A 75 0.05 -0.70 -16.91
C ALA A 75 -0.93 -0.87 -15.75
N TYR A 76 -2.14 -1.38 -16.03
CA TYR A 76 -3.17 -1.63 -15.02
C TYR A 76 -2.70 -2.68 -14.00
N PHE A 77 -2.24 -3.84 -14.48
CA PHE A 77 -1.80 -4.92 -13.57
C PHE A 77 -0.55 -4.55 -12.78
N VAL A 78 0.43 -3.90 -13.43
CA VAL A 78 1.66 -3.46 -12.76
C VAL A 78 1.34 -2.37 -11.73
N GLY A 79 0.49 -1.39 -12.08
CA GLY A 79 0.06 -0.34 -11.17
C GLY A 79 -0.66 -0.89 -9.95
N GLN A 80 -1.64 -1.79 -10.17
CA GLN A 80 -2.39 -2.42 -9.08
C GLN A 80 -1.49 -3.25 -8.16
N SER A 81 -0.58 -4.05 -8.73
CA SER A 81 0.36 -4.86 -7.95
C SER A 81 1.30 -3.98 -7.11
N ASN A 82 1.84 -2.92 -7.71
CA ASN A 82 2.73 -2.00 -7.02
C ASN A 82 2.01 -1.21 -5.91
N TYR A 83 0.74 -0.84 -6.14
CA TYR A 83 -0.08 -0.17 -5.15
C TYR A 83 -0.31 -1.05 -3.92
N GLU A 84 -0.78 -2.29 -4.10
CA GLU A 84 -1.07 -3.20 -2.98
C GLU A 84 0.19 -3.62 -2.22
N GLN A 85 1.30 -3.87 -2.91
CA GLN A 85 2.52 -4.38 -2.26
C GLN A 85 3.35 -3.27 -1.60
N ASN A 86 3.42 -2.09 -2.20
CA ASN A 86 4.37 -1.06 -1.78
C ASN A 86 3.70 0.24 -1.30
N MET A 87 2.80 0.82 -2.11
CA MET A 87 2.31 2.17 -1.82
C MET A 87 1.23 2.20 -0.74
N LYS A 88 0.32 1.23 -0.73
CA LYS A 88 -0.72 1.12 0.30
C LYS A 88 -0.14 1.02 1.72
N PRO A 89 0.77 0.08 2.05
CA PRO A 89 1.34 0.03 3.40
C PRO A 89 2.16 1.28 3.73
N TYR A 90 2.80 1.91 2.75
CA TYR A 90 3.50 3.17 2.95
C TYR A 90 2.56 4.29 3.37
N PHE A 91 1.45 4.50 2.65
CA PHE A 91 0.47 5.54 2.98
C PHE A 91 -0.26 5.25 4.30
N GLU A 92 -0.62 3.99 4.55
CA GLU A 92 -1.23 3.59 5.83
C GLU A 92 -0.32 3.94 7.02
N VAL A 93 0.98 3.66 6.94
CA VAL A 93 1.93 4.04 8.01
C VAL A 93 2.10 5.56 8.13
N GLN A 94 2.03 6.28 7.01
CA GLN A 94 2.18 7.73 6.99
C GLN A 94 0.99 8.48 7.60
N GLU A 95 -0.23 7.95 7.48
CA GLU A 95 -1.44 8.56 8.04
C GLU A 95 -1.66 8.26 9.53
N LEU A 96 -0.97 7.26 10.07
CA LEU A 96 -1.08 6.92 11.48
C LEU A 96 -0.46 8.01 12.38
N ASN A 97 -1.07 8.19 13.56
CA ASN A 97 -0.68 9.24 14.51
C ASN A 97 0.60 8.88 15.28
N VAL A 98 1.38 9.92 15.61
CA VAL A 98 2.58 9.81 16.44
C VAL A 98 2.25 10.30 17.84
N TYR A 99 2.31 9.40 18.82
CA TYR A 99 2.07 9.72 20.23
C TYR A 99 3.39 9.77 21.00
N ALA A 100 3.66 10.92 21.62
CA ALA A 100 4.86 11.14 22.43
C ALA A 100 4.55 11.01 23.93
N SER A 101 5.53 10.53 24.69
CA SER A 101 5.50 10.44 26.15
C SER A 101 4.31 9.65 26.70
N VAL A 102 3.97 8.52 26.06
CA VAL A 102 2.90 7.64 26.52
C VAL A 102 3.37 6.87 27.76
N ASP A 103 2.60 6.96 28.84
CA ASP A 103 2.81 6.18 30.07
C ASP A 103 2.03 4.85 30.00
N PRO A 104 2.71 3.68 29.94
CA PRO A 104 2.06 2.37 29.86
C PRO A 104 1.13 2.04 31.03
N SER A 105 1.30 2.70 32.19
CA SER A 105 0.46 2.46 33.37
C SER A 105 -0.83 3.28 33.38
N ARG A 106 -0.94 4.30 32.52
CA ARG A 106 -2.09 5.22 32.48
C ARG A 106 -2.89 5.07 31.19
N TYR A 107 -2.20 4.95 30.06
CA TYR A 107 -2.84 4.81 28.77
C TYR A 107 -3.23 3.37 28.53
N ARG A 108 -4.38 3.20 27.88
CA ARG A 108 -4.84 1.90 27.42
C ARG A 108 -4.67 1.77 25.92
N GLY A 109 -4.45 0.54 25.44
CA GLY A 109 -4.25 0.26 24.02
C GLY A 109 -5.44 0.71 23.17
N ASN A 110 -6.66 0.60 23.71
CA ASN A 110 -7.88 1.05 23.04
C ASN A 110 -7.96 2.57 22.79
N GLN A 111 -7.15 3.38 23.49
CA GLN A 111 -7.07 4.82 23.28
C GLN A 111 -6.10 5.20 22.17
N LEU A 112 -5.25 4.26 21.72
CA LEU A 112 -4.16 4.48 20.78
C LEU A 112 -4.27 3.55 19.57
N MET A 113 -5.50 3.24 19.15
CA MET A 113 -5.78 2.32 18.03
C MET A 113 -5.33 2.85 16.67
N ASP A 114 -5.11 4.16 16.56
CA ASP A 114 -4.63 4.87 15.37
C ASP A 114 -3.13 5.23 15.47
N ALA A 115 -2.41 4.67 16.44
CA ALA A 115 -1.01 4.98 16.67
C ALA A 115 -0.10 4.22 15.68
N GLY A 116 0.70 4.97 14.92
CA GLY A 116 1.73 4.42 14.03
C GLY A 116 3.10 4.41 14.67
N ARG A 117 3.33 5.37 15.57
CA ARG A 117 4.55 5.43 16.37
C ARG A 117 4.24 5.90 17.78
N ILE A 118 4.72 5.14 18.76
CA ILE A 118 4.59 5.47 20.17
C ILE A 118 6.00 5.69 20.74
N THR A 119 6.19 6.83 21.39
CA THR A 119 7.37 7.09 22.22
C THR A 119 6.92 7.04 23.67
N PHE A 120 7.41 6.06 24.42
CA PHE A 120 7.05 5.93 25.83
C PHE A 120 7.68 7.01 26.70
N SER A 121 7.07 7.28 27.85
CA SER A 121 7.59 8.22 28.85
C SER A 121 9.01 7.81 29.34
N PRO A 122 9.87 8.78 29.70
CA PRO A 122 11.18 8.46 30.28
C PRO A 122 11.05 7.53 31.50
N GLY A 123 11.89 6.50 31.56
CA GLY A 123 11.86 5.48 32.62
C GLY A 123 10.96 4.26 32.32
N SER A 124 10.18 4.30 31.23
CA SER A 124 9.52 3.10 30.72
C SER A 124 10.56 2.07 30.27
N HIS A 125 10.34 0.80 30.64
CA HIS A 125 11.27 -0.30 30.37
C HIS A 125 10.50 -1.60 30.14
N LEU A 126 11.20 -2.62 29.66
CA LEU A 126 10.65 -3.97 29.52
C LEU A 126 10.72 -4.70 30.86
N ASP A 127 9.59 -5.24 31.31
CA ASP A 127 9.57 -6.14 32.47
C ASP A 127 9.88 -7.57 32.01
N LEU A 128 11.18 -7.90 32.03
CA LEU A 128 11.66 -9.22 31.61
C LEU A 128 11.21 -10.36 32.54
N THR A 129 10.78 -10.05 33.78
CA THR A 129 10.30 -11.08 34.72
C THR A 129 8.97 -11.70 34.26
N ARG A 130 8.24 -10.98 33.39
CA ARG A 130 6.96 -11.41 32.79
C ARG A 130 7.10 -11.70 31.30
N SER A 131 8.31 -11.94 30.81
CA SER A 131 8.53 -12.32 29.42
C SER A 131 8.09 -13.76 29.16
N MET A 132 7.65 -14.02 27.93
CA MET A 132 7.30 -15.36 27.45
C MET A 132 8.01 -15.62 26.13
N GLY A 133 8.47 -16.86 25.95
CA GLY A 133 9.13 -17.31 24.73
C GLY A 133 8.41 -18.52 24.13
N PHE A 134 8.24 -18.52 22.81
CA PHE A 134 7.71 -19.66 22.05
C PHE A 134 8.68 -20.01 20.93
N ARG A 135 9.05 -21.29 20.79
CA ARG A 135 10.04 -21.72 19.78
C ARG A 135 9.36 -22.52 18.66
N ASN A 136 9.47 -22.02 17.43
CA ASN A 136 9.10 -22.72 16.21
C ASN A 136 10.01 -22.29 15.05
N LEU A 137 11.02 -23.12 14.74
CA LEU A 137 12.21 -22.75 13.95
C LEU A 137 13.04 -21.65 14.64
N ASP A 138 12.47 -20.44 14.75
CA ASP A 138 12.99 -19.30 15.51
C ASP A 138 12.37 -19.21 16.92
N VAL A 139 13.01 -18.45 17.82
CA VAL A 139 12.48 -18.13 19.16
C VAL A 139 11.71 -16.81 19.10
N TYR A 140 10.40 -16.88 19.25
CA TYR A 140 9.50 -15.74 19.36
C TYR A 140 9.43 -15.28 20.82
N CYS A 141 9.69 -14.01 21.05
CA CYS A 141 9.77 -13.39 22.36
C CYS A 141 8.72 -12.32 22.53
N VAL A 142 8.08 -12.30 23.70
CA VAL A 142 7.20 -11.21 24.11
C VAL A 142 7.54 -10.74 25.52
N ALA A 143 7.57 -9.43 25.74
CA ALA A 143 7.74 -8.83 27.07
C ALA A 143 6.86 -7.57 27.21
N PRO A 144 6.18 -7.36 28.35
CA PRO A 144 5.35 -6.19 28.55
C PRO A 144 6.21 -4.93 28.76
N VAL A 145 5.73 -3.79 28.26
CA VAL A 145 6.32 -2.47 28.49
C VAL A 145 5.65 -1.86 29.72
N VAL A 146 6.43 -1.52 30.74
CA VAL A 146 5.94 -0.96 32.01
C VAL A 146 6.42 0.48 32.20
N GLY A 147 5.65 1.28 32.95
CA GLY A 147 6.05 2.63 33.35
C GLY A 147 7.20 2.61 34.37
N GLY A 148 7.96 3.70 34.43
CA GLY A 148 9.07 3.85 35.40
C GLY A 148 8.65 4.23 36.82
N ALA A 149 7.35 4.41 37.07
CA ALA A 149 6.84 4.80 38.39
C ALA A 149 6.91 3.62 39.38
N PRO A 150 7.20 3.85 40.67
CA PRO A 150 7.37 2.79 41.69
C PRO A 150 6.12 1.90 41.92
N ASN A 151 4.94 2.31 41.43
CA ASN A 151 3.70 1.52 41.48
C ASN A 151 3.30 0.89 40.13
N ALA A 152 4.14 1.01 39.09
CA ALA A 152 3.84 0.49 37.74
C ALA A 152 3.80 -1.05 37.67
N SER A 153 4.33 -1.74 38.67
CA SER A 153 4.29 -3.20 38.83
C SER A 153 2.96 -3.73 39.38
N ASN A 154 2.10 -2.86 39.91
CA ASN A 154 0.76 -3.18 40.44
C ASN A 154 -0.36 -2.94 39.42
N VAL A 155 -0.05 -2.93 38.13
CA VAL A 155 -1.06 -2.82 37.08
C VAL A 155 -1.64 -4.22 36.80
N SER A 156 -2.97 -4.32 36.83
CA SER A 156 -3.69 -5.60 36.62
C SER A 156 -3.68 -6.08 35.18
N THR A 157 -3.37 -5.21 34.22
CA THR A 157 -3.49 -5.47 32.78
C THR A 157 -2.40 -4.72 32.02
N PHE A 158 -1.70 -5.40 31.12
CA PHE A 158 -0.67 -4.82 30.27
C PHE A 158 -1.18 -4.74 28.84
N ASP A 159 -1.26 -3.53 28.30
CA ASP A 159 -1.74 -3.30 26.93
C ASP A 159 -0.59 -3.18 25.92
N PHE A 160 0.61 -2.82 26.36
CA PHE A 160 1.79 -2.63 25.50
C PHE A 160 2.78 -3.76 25.66
N TRP A 161 3.14 -4.38 24.53
CA TRP A 161 4.05 -5.53 24.47
C TRP A 161 5.10 -5.30 23.40
N ALA A 162 6.36 -5.58 23.73
CA ALA A 162 7.44 -5.67 22.77
C ALA A 162 7.57 -7.12 22.30
N VAL A 163 7.65 -7.30 20.97
CA VAL A 163 7.80 -8.60 20.34
C VAL A 163 9.10 -8.63 19.54
N GLY A 164 9.84 -9.73 19.61
CA GLY A 164 11.11 -9.88 18.91
C GLY A 164 11.45 -11.33 18.58
N LEU A 165 12.42 -11.53 17.69
CA LEU A 165 12.96 -12.85 17.34
C LEU A 165 14.35 -13.01 17.94
N ASN A 166 14.61 -14.14 18.58
CA ASN A 166 15.91 -14.53 19.14
C ASN A 166 16.49 -13.50 20.15
N CYS A 167 15.62 -12.78 20.86
CA CYS A 167 16.01 -11.77 21.86
C CYS A 167 15.96 -12.26 23.31
N CYS A 168 15.31 -13.38 23.61
CA CYS A 168 15.25 -13.96 24.96
C CYS A 168 16.24 -15.10 25.07
N SER A 169 17.06 -15.07 26.12
CA SER A 169 17.76 -16.23 26.63
C SER A 169 16.74 -17.00 27.46
N GLY A 170 16.21 -18.09 26.89
CA GLY A 170 15.39 -19.04 27.66
C GLY A 170 16.19 -19.72 28.77
#